data_AF-V4BFM6-F1
#
_entry.id   AF-V4BFM6-F1
#
_cell.length_a   1.000
_cell.length_b   1.000
_cell.length_c   1.000
_cell.angle_alpha   90.00
_cell.angle_beta   90.00
_cell.angle_gamma   90.00
#
_symmetry.space_group_name_H-M   'P 1'
#
loop_
_entity.id
_entity.type
_entity.pdbx_description
1 polymer ?
#
loop_
_entity_poly.entity_id
_entity_poly.type
_entity_poly.pdbx_seq_one_letter_code
_entity_poly.pdbx_strand_id
1 'polypeptide(L)'
;MVQVPECINGEWIYQKPICEPTECPQGVNIKNSDNVTESRNIDEVLTFECFNGINGLMGAQRCGEDGKWIEEQACPAEVYPAKFITIVNYGQALSTNCTEACLNDTRCSFAGPATSSKCNLFEEPIFFIGFAQTLSDCFQLCKKDIRCLTLSFQYFNCNLFSVNYTTVETEYPITDSDEGIIVSGF
;
A
#
# COMPACT_ATOMS: atom_id res chain seq x y z
N MET A 1 -22.47 12.39 -24.57
CA MET A 1 -23.53 12.69 -25.56
C MET A 1 -22.87 12.77 -26.93
N VAL A 2 -23.20 11.89 -27.87
CA VAL A 2 -22.65 11.93 -29.23
C VAL A 2 -23.64 12.72 -30.09
N GLN A 3 -23.28 13.92 -30.53
CA GLN A 3 -24.05 14.66 -31.52
C GLN A 3 -23.53 14.33 -32.92
N VAL A 4 -24.40 13.82 -33.79
CA VAL A 4 -24.08 13.54 -35.19
C VAL A 4 -24.55 14.73 -36.02
N PRO A 5 -23.67 15.36 -36.83
CA PRO A 5 -24.09 16.46 -37.69
C PRO A 5 -25.07 15.98 -38.76
N GLU A 6 -26.12 16.77 -39.03
CA GLU A 6 -27.14 16.46 -40.03
C GLU A 6 -26.92 17.28 -41.31
N CYS A 7 -27.08 16.67 -42.48
CA CYS A 7 -26.98 17.36 -43.77
C CYS A 7 -28.38 17.70 -44.29
N ILE A 8 -28.70 18.99 -44.41
CA ILE A 8 -29.98 19.48 -44.97
C ILE A 8 -29.67 20.43 -46.12
N ASN A 9 -30.24 20.15 -47.30
CA ASN A 9 -30.06 20.97 -48.52
C ASN A 9 -28.60 21.23 -48.93
N GLY A 10 -27.70 20.29 -48.64
CA GLY A 10 -26.27 20.43 -48.96
C GLY A 10 -25.47 21.23 -47.93
N GLU A 11 -26.10 21.68 -46.84
CA GLU A 11 -25.42 22.33 -45.71
C GLU A 11 -25.39 21.40 -44.50
N TRP A 12 -24.22 21.35 -43.84
CA TRP A 12 -24.06 20.64 -42.57
C TRP A 12 -24.59 21.51 -41.43
N ILE A 13 -25.69 21.07 -40.83
CA ILE A 13 -26.20 21.63 -39.58
C ILE A 13 -25.52 20.89 -38.44
N TYR A 14 -24.68 21.60 -37.70
CA TYR A 14 -24.07 21.09 -36.49
C TYR A 14 -24.39 22.05 -35.33
N GLN A 15 -24.79 21.48 -34.19
CA GLN A 15 -24.74 22.19 -32.93
C GLN A 15 -23.32 22.05 -32.38
N LYS A 16 -22.72 23.16 -31.94
CA LYS A 16 -21.43 23.10 -31.26
C LYS A 16 -21.64 22.32 -29.95
N PRO A 17 -21.00 21.15 -29.75
CA PRO A 17 -21.15 20.43 -28.50
C PRO A 17 -20.61 21.28 -27.36
N ILE A 18 -21.35 21.32 -26.26
CA ILE A 18 -20.88 21.87 -24.99
C ILE A 18 -20.23 20.71 -24.24
N CYS A 19 -18.91 20.78 -24.07
CA CYS A 19 -18.20 19.87 -23.19
C CYS A 19 -18.24 20.46 -21.78
N GLU A 20 -19.00 19.84 -20.90
CA GLU A 20 -18.91 20.12 -19.46
C GLU A 20 -17.79 19.25 -18.88
N PRO A 21 -16.90 19.82 -18.05
CA PRO A 21 -15.88 19.02 -17.37
C PRO A 21 -16.58 18.03 -16.43
N THR A 22 -16.27 16.74 -16.60
CA THR A 22 -16.63 15.73 -15.60
C THR A 22 -15.68 15.92 -14.42
N GLU A 23 -16.23 16.19 -13.24
CA GLU A 23 -15.48 16.30 -12.00
C GLU A 23 -16.01 15.29 -10.99
N CYS A 24 -15.12 14.80 -10.14
CA CYS A 24 -15.50 13.97 -9.02
C CYS A 24 -16.03 14.83 -7.87
N PRO A 25 -17.09 14.39 -7.17
CA PRO A 25 -17.77 15.20 -6.18
C PRO A 25 -16.89 15.46 -4.96
N GLN A 26 -16.97 16.69 -4.44
CA GLN A 26 -16.46 17.06 -3.12
C GLN A 26 -17.39 16.57 -2.00
N GLY A 27 -16.87 16.43 -0.79
CA GLY A 27 -17.64 16.10 0.42
C GLY A 27 -18.00 14.62 0.54
N VAL A 28 -17.42 13.73 -0.27
CA VAL A 28 -17.60 12.29 -0.11
C VAL A 28 -16.75 11.83 1.07
N ASN A 29 -17.36 11.07 1.98
CA ASN A 29 -16.66 10.49 3.11
C ASN A 29 -15.62 9.48 2.63
N ILE A 30 -14.40 9.61 3.13
CA ILE A 30 -13.30 8.72 2.82
C ILE A 30 -13.24 7.64 3.92
N LYS A 31 -13.18 6.38 3.51
CA LYS A 31 -13.08 5.26 4.46
C LYS A 31 -11.76 5.35 5.24
N ASN A 32 -11.82 5.18 6.56
CA ASN A 32 -10.67 5.25 7.46
C ASN A 32 -9.87 6.58 7.31
N SER A 33 -10.56 7.70 7.13
CA SER A 33 -9.99 9.05 7.16
C SER A 33 -11.00 10.03 7.79
N ASP A 34 -10.51 11.05 8.50
CA ASP A 34 -11.32 12.20 8.95
C ASP A 34 -11.55 13.21 7.83
N ASN A 35 -10.85 13.06 6.71
CA ASN A 35 -10.98 13.95 5.56
C ASN A 35 -12.19 13.57 4.70
N VAL A 36 -12.68 14.55 3.94
CA VAL A 36 -13.64 14.35 2.86
C VAL A 36 -12.99 14.71 1.53
N THR A 37 -13.53 14.21 0.43
CA THR A 37 -12.99 14.51 -0.89
C THR A 37 -13.10 16.00 -1.24
N GLU A 38 -12.08 16.56 -1.88
CA GLU A 38 -12.19 17.83 -2.61
C GLU A 38 -12.52 17.57 -4.08
N SER A 39 -13.15 18.53 -4.79
CA SER A 39 -13.42 18.35 -6.22
C SER A 39 -12.11 18.18 -7.00
N ARG A 40 -12.13 17.29 -8.00
CA ARG A 40 -10.99 16.99 -8.88
C ARG A 40 -11.49 16.69 -10.29
N ASN A 41 -10.74 17.14 -11.29
CA ASN A 41 -10.97 16.79 -12.69
C ASN A 41 -10.61 15.32 -12.95
N ILE A 42 -11.08 14.76 -14.08
CA ILE A 42 -10.68 13.42 -14.54
C ILE A 42 -9.16 13.24 -14.44
N ASP A 43 -8.74 12.09 -13.94
CA ASP A 43 -7.36 11.65 -13.72
C ASP A 43 -6.55 12.43 -12.68
N GLU A 44 -7.09 13.51 -12.10
CA GLU A 44 -6.46 14.14 -10.95
C GLU A 44 -6.54 13.23 -9.72
N VAL A 45 -5.46 13.24 -8.95
CA VAL A 45 -5.30 12.44 -7.73
C VAL A 45 -5.46 13.34 -6.51
N LEU A 46 -6.33 12.92 -5.59
CA LEU A 46 -6.44 13.46 -4.25
C LEU A 46 -5.64 12.56 -3.29
N THR A 47 -4.67 13.14 -2.58
CA THR A 47 -3.98 12.50 -1.46
C THR A 47 -4.48 13.08 -0.15
N PHE A 48 -4.59 12.24 0.87
CA PHE A 48 -5.13 12.60 2.18
C PHE A 48 -4.48 11.78 3.29
N GLU A 49 -4.57 12.25 4.53
CA GLU A 49 -4.09 11.52 5.71
C GLU A 49 -5.14 10.51 6.20
N CYS A 50 -4.69 9.34 6.64
CA CYS A 50 -5.55 8.30 7.19
C CYS A 50 -5.94 8.58 8.65
N PHE A 51 -7.10 8.08 9.06
CA PHE A 51 -7.66 8.16 10.41
C PHE A 51 -6.88 7.25 11.35
N ASN A 52 -5.74 7.70 11.89
CA ASN A 52 -5.04 7.00 12.97
C ASN A 52 -4.12 7.91 13.80
N GLY A 53 -4.10 9.23 13.54
CA GLY A 53 -3.21 10.17 14.24
C GLY A 53 -1.71 9.92 14.01
N ILE A 54 -1.36 9.08 13.04
CA ILE A 54 0.02 8.70 12.73
C ILE A 54 0.45 9.40 11.45
N ASN A 55 1.37 10.35 11.63
CA ASN A 55 1.95 11.11 10.55
C ASN A 55 2.64 10.17 9.55
N GLY A 56 2.31 10.33 8.27
CA GLY A 56 2.89 9.56 7.16
C GLY A 56 2.06 8.39 6.66
N LEU A 57 0.93 8.05 7.30
CA LEU A 57 -0.07 7.16 6.70
C LEU A 57 -0.98 7.98 5.79
N MET A 58 -0.78 7.83 4.49
CA MET A 58 -1.58 8.52 3.47
C MET A 58 -2.49 7.54 2.73
N GLY A 59 -3.63 8.04 2.24
CA GLY A 59 -4.47 7.40 1.24
C GLY A 59 -4.50 8.23 -0.04
N ALA A 60 -5.01 7.63 -1.11
CA ALA A 60 -5.13 8.30 -2.40
C ALA A 60 -6.36 7.82 -3.18
N GLN A 61 -7.05 8.76 -3.82
CA GLN A 61 -8.15 8.49 -4.74
C GLN A 61 -7.94 9.25 -6.04
N ARG A 62 -8.20 8.63 -7.18
CA ARG A 62 -8.16 9.26 -8.50
C ARG A 62 -9.58 9.49 -9.00
N CYS A 63 -9.79 10.60 -9.69
CA CYS A 63 -11.06 10.81 -10.35
C CYS A 63 -11.16 9.99 -11.65
N GLY A 64 -12.15 9.10 -11.73
CA GLY A 64 -12.40 8.28 -12.91
C GLY A 64 -13.14 9.03 -14.02
N GLU A 65 -13.07 8.48 -15.24
CA GLU A 65 -13.75 9.05 -16.42
C GLU A 65 -15.28 9.15 -16.27
N ASP A 66 -15.88 8.34 -15.39
CA ASP A 66 -17.32 8.35 -15.10
C ASP A 66 -17.71 9.34 -13.99
N GLY A 67 -16.76 10.17 -13.52
CA GLY A 67 -16.98 11.16 -12.46
C GLY A 67 -17.06 10.55 -11.06
N LYS A 68 -16.57 9.32 -10.89
CA LYS A 68 -16.50 8.66 -9.57
C LYS A 68 -15.07 8.52 -9.10
N TRP A 69 -14.92 8.53 -7.77
CA TRP A 69 -13.66 8.24 -7.12
C TRP A 69 -13.28 6.78 -7.29
N ILE A 70 -12.04 6.56 -7.73
CA ILE A 70 -11.38 5.26 -7.78
C ILE A 70 -10.35 5.24 -6.67
N GLU A 71 -10.43 4.25 -5.79
CA GLU A 71 -9.44 4.07 -4.72
C GLU A 71 -8.12 3.60 -5.33
N GLU A 72 -7.10 4.46 -5.24
CA GLU A 72 -5.72 4.16 -5.68
C GLU A 72 -4.86 3.67 -4.51
N GLN A 73 -5.25 4.04 -3.28
CA GLN A 73 -4.58 3.64 -2.05
C GLN A 73 -5.57 3.74 -0.88
N ALA A 74 -5.98 2.58 -0.38
CA ALA A 74 -6.82 2.47 0.80
C ALA A 74 -6.06 2.90 2.05
N CYS A 75 -6.79 3.47 3.00
CA CYS A 75 -6.28 3.65 4.36
C CYS A 75 -6.36 2.32 5.12
N PRO A 76 -5.30 1.95 5.86
CA PRO A 76 -5.29 0.70 6.60
C PRO A 76 -6.44 0.65 7.61
N ALA A 77 -7.07 -0.52 7.73
CA ALA A 77 -8.17 -0.73 8.66
C ALA A 77 -7.71 -0.81 10.11
N GLU A 78 -6.50 -1.30 10.35
CA GLU A 78 -6.00 -1.61 11.69
C GLU A 78 -4.61 -1.03 11.89
N VAL A 79 -4.45 -0.28 12.99
CA VAL A 79 -3.16 0.28 13.38
C VAL A 79 -2.90 0.05 14.85
N TYR A 80 -1.73 -0.53 15.12
CA TYR A 80 -1.28 -0.90 16.44
C TYR A 80 -0.02 -0.10 16.76
N PRO A 81 -0.17 1.10 17.36
CA PRO A 81 0.97 1.90 17.79
C PRO A 81 1.66 1.24 18.99
N ALA A 82 2.91 1.63 19.20
CA ALA A 82 3.76 1.13 20.26
C ALA A 82 3.96 -0.40 20.25
N LYS A 83 3.89 -1.05 19.07
CA LYS A 83 4.05 -2.50 18.90
C LYS A 83 4.98 -2.84 17.76
N PHE A 84 5.75 -3.90 17.90
CA PHE A 84 6.61 -4.42 16.85
C PHE A 84 6.66 -5.96 16.84
N ILE A 85 6.82 -6.53 15.64
CA ILE A 85 6.92 -7.97 15.43
C ILE A 85 8.37 -8.42 15.53
N THR A 86 8.67 -9.33 16.45
CA THR A 86 9.99 -9.95 16.53
C THR A 86 10.09 -11.08 15.51
N ILE A 87 10.90 -10.90 14.48
CA ILE A 87 11.09 -11.90 13.43
C ILE A 87 12.20 -12.86 13.84
N VAL A 88 11.93 -14.16 13.68
CA VAL A 88 12.88 -15.23 13.94
C VAL A 88 13.12 -15.99 12.64
N ASN A 89 14.39 -16.16 12.27
CA ASN A 89 14.75 -17.02 11.14
C ASN A 89 14.68 -18.49 11.56
N TYR A 90 14.18 -19.37 10.69
CA TYR A 90 14.14 -20.80 11.00
C TYR A 90 15.49 -21.48 10.77
N GLY A 91 16.36 -20.87 9.96
CA GLY A 91 17.61 -21.48 9.53
C GLY A 91 18.60 -20.47 8.98
N GLN A 92 19.81 -20.96 8.70
CA GLN A 92 20.86 -20.20 8.04
C GLN A 92 21.49 -21.02 6.92
N ALA A 93 21.76 -20.38 5.78
CA ALA A 93 22.52 -20.95 4.68
C ALA A 93 23.92 -20.33 4.60
N LEU A 94 24.94 -21.15 4.32
CA LEU A 94 26.29 -20.67 4.04
C LEU A 94 26.37 -20.26 2.57
N SER A 95 26.08 -18.99 2.28
CA SER A 95 26.08 -18.42 0.95
C SER A 95 26.35 -16.92 1.01
N THR A 96 26.95 -16.38 -0.04
CA THR A 96 27.06 -14.93 -0.27
C THR A 96 25.86 -14.39 -1.07
N ASN A 97 25.08 -15.27 -1.70
CA ASN A 97 23.89 -14.95 -2.47
C ASN A 97 22.65 -15.49 -1.76
N CYS A 98 21.98 -14.63 -0.99
CA CYS A 98 20.82 -15.02 -0.18
C CYS A 98 19.58 -15.33 -1.02
N THR A 99 19.41 -14.65 -2.15
CA THR A 99 18.31 -14.95 -3.08
C THR A 99 18.43 -16.37 -3.61
N GLU A 100 19.61 -16.77 -4.08
CA GLU A 100 19.85 -18.14 -4.55
C GLU A 100 19.74 -19.16 -3.41
N ALA A 101 20.25 -18.84 -2.22
CA ALA A 101 20.12 -19.71 -1.06
C ALA A 101 18.65 -19.96 -0.69
N CYS A 102 17.79 -18.94 -0.79
CA CYS A 102 16.36 -19.06 -0.56
C CYS A 102 15.68 -19.90 -1.65
N LEU A 103 16.00 -19.67 -2.93
CA LEU A 103 15.43 -20.45 -4.05
C LEU A 103 15.76 -21.94 -3.97
N ASN A 104 16.88 -22.30 -3.34
CA ASN A 104 17.30 -23.69 -3.14
C ASN A 104 16.67 -24.35 -1.90
N ASP A 105 15.93 -23.61 -1.07
CA ASP A 105 15.22 -24.13 0.09
C ASP A 105 13.71 -23.95 -0.11
N THR A 106 12.99 -25.06 -0.25
CA THR A 106 11.55 -25.07 -0.53
C THR A 106 10.70 -24.43 0.57
N ARG A 107 11.25 -24.25 1.78
CA ARG A 107 10.59 -23.62 2.92
C ARG A 107 10.82 -22.11 2.98
N CYS A 108 11.74 -21.58 2.18
CA CYS A 108 12.16 -20.19 2.26
C CYS A 108 11.21 -19.28 1.46
N SER A 109 10.66 -18.27 2.13
CA SER A 109 9.89 -17.18 1.52
C SER A 109 10.74 -15.93 1.30
N PHE A 110 11.73 -15.72 2.18
CA PHE A 110 12.63 -14.58 2.16
C PHE A 110 13.98 -14.96 2.79
N ALA A 111 15.06 -14.39 2.26
CA ALA A 111 16.38 -14.52 2.87
C ALA A 111 17.13 -13.20 2.88
N GLY A 112 17.77 -12.90 4.01
CA GLY A 112 18.57 -11.69 4.21
C GLY A 112 19.98 -12.01 4.71
N PRO A 113 20.97 -11.14 4.47
CA PRO A 113 22.34 -11.35 4.91
C PRO A 113 22.43 -11.31 6.45
N ALA A 114 23.02 -12.36 7.04
CA ALA A 114 23.39 -12.40 8.45
C ALA A 114 24.86 -11.99 8.65
N THR A 115 25.72 -12.43 7.73
CA THR A 115 27.13 -12.02 7.63
C THR A 115 27.51 -11.92 6.14
N SER A 116 28.77 -11.62 5.83
CA SER A 116 29.26 -11.61 4.44
C SER A 116 29.16 -12.98 3.73
N SER A 117 28.97 -14.08 4.46
CA SER A 117 28.92 -15.45 3.90
C SER A 117 27.79 -16.30 4.48
N LYS A 118 26.84 -15.69 5.19
CA LYS A 118 25.69 -16.39 5.76
C LYS A 118 24.41 -15.62 5.50
N CYS A 119 23.34 -16.35 5.21
CA CYS A 119 22.01 -15.81 4.99
C CYS A 119 21.05 -16.37 6.03
N ASN A 120 20.27 -15.52 6.67
CA ASN A 120 19.11 -15.92 7.47
C ASN A 120 17.97 -16.28 6.53
N LEU A 121 17.34 -17.43 6.77
CA LEU A 121 16.19 -17.93 6.00
C LEU A 121 14.92 -17.77 6.82
N PHE A 122 13.88 -17.25 6.18
CA PHE A 122 12.58 -17.01 6.77
C PHE A 122 11.52 -17.76 5.97
N GLU A 123 10.49 -18.22 6.67
CA GLU A 123 9.34 -18.91 6.10
C GLU A 123 8.19 -17.93 5.96
N GLU A 124 7.20 -18.25 5.12
CA GLU A 124 5.96 -17.50 5.05
C GLU A 124 5.37 -17.33 6.46
N PRO A 125 4.68 -16.21 6.74
CA PRO A 125 4.15 -15.22 5.81
C PRO A 125 5.05 -14.00 5.54
N ILE A 126 6.25 -13.92 6.12
CA ILE A 126 7.14 -12.79 5.83
C ILE A 126 7.75 -12.93 4.44
N PHE A 127 7.72 -11.86 3.65
CA PHE A 127 8.30 -11.87 2.30
C PHE A 127 9.28 -10.71 2.05
N PHE A 128 9.42 -9.81 3.01
CA PHE A 128 10.37 -8.70 2.95
C PHE A 128 10.83 -8.31 4.36
N ILE A 129 12.15 -8.19 4.51
CA ILE A 129 12.82 -7.56 5.65
C ILE A 129 13.84 -6.60 5.09
N GLY A 130 13.74 -5.33 5.43
CA GLY A 130 14.63 -4.32 4.91
C GLY A 130 14.67 -3.05 5.74
N PHE A 131 15.33 -2.04 5.20
CA PHE A 131 15.45 -0.72 5.83
C PHE A 131 14.61 0.32 5.09
N ALA A 132 13.91 1.15 5.86
CA ALA A 132 13.14 2.30 5.38
C ALA A 132 13.43 3.50 6.29
N GLN A 133 13.66 4.69 5.73
CA GLN A 133 14.03 5.87 6.53
C GLN A 133 12.84 6.39 7.35
N THR A 134 11.64 6.22 6.83
CA THR A 134 10.39 6.61 7.50
C THR A 134 9.35 5.49 7.40
N LEU A 135 8.32 5.57 8.25
CA LEU A 135 7.13 4.73 8.13
C LEU A 135 6.48 4.87 6.74
N SER A 136 6.46 6.08 6.20
CA SER A 136 5.90 6.35 4.86
C SER A 136 6.68 5.59 3.77
N ASP A 137 8.01 5.55 3.86
CA ASP A 137 8.82 4.76 2.91
C ASP A 137 8.51 3.27 3.01
N CYS A 138 8.35 2.74 4.22
CA CYS A 138 7.96 1.34 4.45
C CYS A 138 6.56 1.05 3.89
N PHE A 139 5.63 1.98 4.08
CA PHE A 139 4.30 1.91 3.50
C PHE A 139 4.36 1.90 1.96
N GLN A 140 5.22 2.73 1.34
CA GLN A 140 5.38 2.73 -0.12
C GLN A 140 5.96 1.41 -0.64
N LEU A 141 6.82 0.74 0.14
CA LEU A 141 7.28 -0.62 -0.20
C LEU A 141 6.13 -1.62 -0.16
N CYS A 142 5.32 -1.57 0.89
CA CYS A 142 4.10 -2.38 1.02
C CYS A 142 3.14 -2.14 -0.16
N LYS A 143 2.86 -0.88 -0.49
CA LYS A 143 1.99 -0.48 -1.61
C LYS A 143 2.42 -1.05 -2.95
N LYS A 144 3.74 -1.11 -3.20
CA LYS A 144 4.29 -1.59 -4.48
C LYS A 144 4.16 -3.10 -4.66
N ASP A 145 3.86 -3.84 -3.60
CA ASP A 145 3.75 -5.29 -3.63
C ASP A 145 2.34 -5.72 -3.19
N ILE A 146 1.56 -6.23 -4.14
CA ILE A 146 0.17 -6.67 -3.92
C ILE A 146 0.02 -7.76 -2.86
N ARG A 147 1.12 -8.42 -2.47
CA ARG A 147 1.11 -9.42 -1.41
C ARG A 147 1.07 -8.79 -0.03
N CYS A 148 1.44 -7.51 0.13
CA CYS A 148 1.54 -6.88 1.44
C CYS A 148 0.16 -6.67 2.06
N LEU A 149 -0.11 -7.37 3.17
CA LEU A 149 -1.35 -7.23 3.94
C LEU A 149 -1.11 -6.66 5.34
N THR A 150 0.10 -6.89 5.89
CA THR A 150 0.55 -6.30 7.15
C THR A 150 1.98 -5.79 6.99
N LEU A 151 2.28 -4.63 7.57
CA LEU A 151 3.64 -4.17 7.77
C LEU A 151 3.94 -3.93 9.25
N SER A 152 5.21 -4.09 9.62
CA SER A 152 5.73 -3.72 10.93
C SER A 152 6.97 -2.86 10.75
N PHE A 153 7.00 -1.73 11.45
CA PHE A 153 8.07 -0.76 11.36
C PHE A 153 8.61 -0.39 12.75
N GLN A 154 9.93 -0.41 12.92
CA GLN A 154 10.61 0.02 14.15
C GLN A 154 12.07 0.35 13.87
N TYR A 155 12.55 1.52 14.33
CA TYR A 155 13.95 1.95 14.19
C TYR A 155 14.52 1.69 12.77
N PHE A 156 13.79 2.14 11.74
CA PHE A 156 14.12 1.94 10.33
C PHE A 156 13.96 0.53 9.78
N ASN A 157 13.69 -0.49 10.60
CA ASN A 157 13.37 -1.83 10.12
C ASN A 157 11.96 -1.82 9.54
N CYS A 158 11.82 -2.31 8.32
CA CYS A 158 10.57 -2.44 7.59
C CYS A 158 10.35 -3.91 7.22
N ASN A 159 9.28 -4.48 7.76
CA ASN A 159 8.95 -5.88 7.60
C ASN A 159 7.57 -6.00 6.97
N LEU A 160 7.44 -6.76 5.89
CA LEU A 160 6.18 -6.92 5.17
C LEU A 160 5.75 -8.39 5.17
N PHE A 161 4.46 -8.59 5.43
CA PHE A 161 3.83 -9.90 5.61
C PHE A 161 2.67 -10.08 4.63
N SER A 162 2.53 -11.30 4.12
CA SER A 162 1.49 -11.67 3.16
C SER A 162 0.15 -12.03 3.79
N VAL A 163 -0.01 -11.74 5.09
CA VAL A 163 -1.20 -12.05 5.89
C VAL A 163 -1.59 -10.84 6.74
N ASN A 164 -2.84 -10.83 7.21
CA ASN A 164 -3.36 -9.79 8.11
C ASN A 164 -2.81 -9.96 9.54
N TYR A 165 -3.02 -8.94 10.37
CA TYR A 165 -2.56 -8.91 11.76
C TYR A 165 -2.99 -10.11 12.59
N THR A 166 -4.23 -10.60 12.40
CA THR A 166 -4.77 -11.75 13.14
C THR A 166 -3.98 -13.04 12.93
N THR A 167 -3.36 -13.23 11.76
CA THR A 167 -2.45 -14.36 11.53
C THR A 167 -1.10 -14.07 12.16
N VAL A 168 -0.56 -12.87 11.93
CA VAL A 168 0.74 -12.43 12.48
C VAL A 168 0.80 -12.59 13.99
N GLU A 169 -0.24 -12.16 14.72
CA GLU A 169 -0.26 -12.19 16.20
C GLU A 169 -0.25 -13.62 16.77
N THR A 170 -0.66 -14.61 15.98
CA THR A 170 -0.65 -16.02 16.38
C THR A 170 0.69 -16.71 16.09
N GLU A 171 1.41 -16.25 15.07
CA GLU A 171 2.64 -16.88 14.59
C GLU A 171 3.92 -16.23 15.13
N TYR A 172 3.86 -14.94 15.45
CA TYR A 172 5.04 -14.17 15.88
C TYR A 172 4.88 -13.55 17.26
N PRO A 173 5.98 -13.47 18.03
CA PRO A 173 5.99 -12.67 19.26
C PRO A 173 5.83 -11.18 18.95
N ILE A 174 4.83 -10.56 19.58
CA ILE A 174 4.62 -9.12 19.54
C ILE A 174 5.19 -8.50 20.81
N THR A 175 6.04 -7.49 20.63
CA THR A 175 6.69 -6.76 21.71
C THR A 175 6.20 -5.31 21.75
N ASP A 176 5.96 -4.80 22.94
CA ASP A 176 5.65 -3.38 23.14
C ASP A 176 6.92 -2.54 22.96
N SER A 177 6.83 -1.47 22.17
CA SER A 177 7.92 -0.55 21.89
C SER A 177 7.38 0.79 21.45
N ASP A 178 7.71 1.87 22.17
CA ASP A 178 7.20 3.23 21.91
C ASP A 178 7.49 3.74 20.49
N GLU A 179 8.51 3.20 19.83
CA GLU A 179 8.97 3.56 18.46
C GLU A 179 8.51 2.53 17.40
N GLY A 180 7.73 1.54 17.81
CA GLY A 180 7.20 0.47 16.96
C GLY A 180 5.78 0.76 16.49
N ILE A 181 5.47 0.32 15.28
CA ILE A 181 4.11 0.32 14.75
C ILE A 181 3.86 -0.93 13.89
N ILE A 182 2.66 -1.50 14.02
CA ILE A 182 2.12 -2.51 13.10
C ILE A 182 0.89 -1.93 12.41
N VAL A 183 0.81 -2.12 11.09
CA VAL A 183 -0.29 -1.62 10.25
C VAL A 183 -0.81 -2.78 9.40
N SER A 184 -2.12 -2.99 9.39
CA SER A 184 -2.79 -4.11 8.72
C SER A 184 -4.09 -3.67 8.03
N GLY A 185 -4.53 -4.48 7.06
CA GLY A 185 -5.81 -4.28 6.37
C GLY A 185 -5.76 -3.21 5.29
N PHE A 186 -4.79 -3.34 4.38
CA PHE A 186 -4.69 -2.59 3.12
C PHE A 186 -5.72 -3.04 2.08
#